data_AF-A0A521MZ82-F1
#
_entry.id   AF-A0A521MZ82-F1
#
_cell.length_a   1.000
_cell.length_b   1.000
_cell.length_c   1.000
_cell.angle_alpha   90.00
_cell.angle_beta   90.00
_cell.angle_gamma   90.00
#
_symmetry.space_group_name_H-M   'P 1'
#
loop_
_entity.id
_entity.type
_entity.pdbx_description
1 polymer ?
#
loop_
_entity_poly.entity_id
_entity_poly.type
_entity_poly.pdbx_seq_one_letter_code
_entity_poly.pdbx_strand_id
1 'polypeptide(L)'
;MSENPIINWFQSDDELCNIVNRIAAAGKSLEEQALEAFHQLSAHFNLPKYPEDISEQDYERFDEMGVDDPRSVFQEATIFKYLEPEEDPRGIVMVALYNVKNGIFSDVNKCAEKHFGSVPKEYMFCYVGDGFAGRLHFLKTGESWFNIPGVKSATKVINH
;
A
#
# COMPACT_ATOMS: atom_id res chain seq x y z
N MET A 1 21.56 8.53 16.25
CA MET A 1 20.13 8.68 15.90
C MET A 1 19.94 7.90 14.63
N SER A 2 19.04 6.90 14.59
CA SER A 2 18.75 6.21 13.33
C SER A 2 18.08 7.21 12.40
N GLU A 3 18.72 7.54 11.29
CA GLU A 3 18.10 8.35 10.25
C GLU A 3 16.86 7.61 9.73
N ASN A 4 15.79 8.36 9.46
CA ASN A 4 14.56 7.79 8.92
C ASN A 4 14.87 7.20 7.53
N PRO A 5 14.65 5.89 7.31
CA PRO A 5 15.06 5.22 6.07
C PRO A 5 14.39 5.78 4.83
N ILE A 6 13.18 6.33 4.95
CA ILE A 6 12.46 6.97 3.84
C ILE A 6 13.06 8.33 3.52
N ILE A 7 13.47 9.10 4.54
CA ILE A 7 14.18 10.37 4.34
C ILE A 7 15.52 10.09 3.67
N ASN A 8 16.24 9.07 4.12
CA ASN A 8 17.51 8.68 3.51
C ASN A 8 17.32 8.24 2.06
N TRP A 9 16.29 7.43 1.77
CA TRP A 9 15.97 7.06 0.40
C TRP A 9 15.71 8.28 -0.48
N PHE A 10 14.83 9.19 -0.04
CA PHE A 10 14.53 10.44 -0.73
C PHE A 10 15.77 11.31 -0.98
N GLN A 11 16.70 11.39 -0.02
CA GLN A 11 17.91 12.20 -0.15
C GLN A 11 19.00 11.55 -0.99
N SER A 12 19.03 10.22 -1.05
CA SER A 12 20.05 9.44 -1.77
C SER A 12 19.71 9.16 -3.24
N ASP A 13 18.44 9.32 -3.62
CA ASP A 13 17.92 8.99 -4.95
C ASP A 13 17.52 10.28 -5.67
N ASP A 14 18.40 10.77 -6.54
CA ASP A 14 18.22 12.02 -7.28
C ASP A 14 16.95 12.01 -8.14
N GLU A 15 16.62 10.87 -8.75
CA GLU A 15 15.44 10.75 -9.62
C GLU A 15 14.15 10.82 -8.79
N LEU A 16 14.10 10.10 -7.67
CA LEU A 16 13.01 10.22 -6.69
C LEU A 16 12.85 11.67 -6.22
N CYS A 17 13.94 12.28 -5.79
CA CYS A 17 13.95 13.66 -5.28
C CYS A 17 13.38 14.63 -6.33
N ASN A 18 13.83 14.50 -7.58
CA ASN A 18 13.35 15.33 -8.70
C ASN A 18 11.86 15.12 -9.00
N ILE A 19 11.38 13.87 -9.02
CA ILE A 19 9.96 13.58 -9.26
C ILE A 19 9.09 14.19 -8.16
N VAL A 20 9.44 13.95 -6.90
CA VAL A 20 8.68 14.46 -5.74
C VAL A 20 8.69 15.99 -5.70
N ASN A 21 9.84 16.64 -5.91
CA ASN A 21 9.93 18.10 -5.94
C ASN A 21 9.09 18.70 -7.07
N ARG A 22 9.08 18.06 -8.25
CA ARG A 22 8.22 18.48 -9.37
C ARG A 22 6.73 18.39 -9.04
N ILE A 23 6.31 17.29 -8.41
CA ILE A 23 4.92 17.08 -7.98
C ILE A 23 4.52 18.14 -6.94
N ALA A 24 5.38 18.39 -5.95
CA ALA A 24 5.13 19.38 -4.91
C ALA A 24 5.03 20.82 -5.47
N ALA A 25 5.81 21.13 -6.51
CA ALA A 25 5.80 22.45 -7.16
C ALA A 25 4.59 22.67 -8.10
N ALA A 26 3.77 21.65 -8.37
CA ALA A 26 2.68 21.72 -9.34
C ALA A 26 1.43 22.48 -8.85
N GLY A 27 1.40 22.92 -7.59
CA GLY A 27 0.27 23.69 -7.02
C GLY A 27 -1.02 22.89 -6.81
N LYS A 28 -0.95 21.56 -6.84
CA LYS A 28 -2.06 20.62 -6.65
C LYS A 28 -2.37 20.37 -5.17
N SER A 29 -3.56 19.84 -4.86
CA SER A 29 -3.91 19.40 -3.51
C SER A 29 -2.96 18.29 -3.00
N LEU A 30 -2.92 18.04 -1.68
CA LEU A 30 -2.07 16.98 -1.14
C LEU A 30 -2.47 15.59 -1.66
N GLU A 31 -3.76 15.36 -1.84
CA GLU A 31 -4.33 14.12 -2.39
C GLU A 31 -4.00 13.96 -3.87
N GLU A 32 -4.06 15.05 -4.65
CA GLU A 32 -3.67 15.04 -6.06
C GLU A 32 -2.16 14.79 -6.22
N GLN A 33 -1.34 15.39 -5.34
CA GLN A 33 0.10 15.12 -5.28
C GLN A 33 0.36 13.65 -4.93
N ALA A 34 -0.34 13.11 -3.94
CA ALA A 34 -0.21 11.71 -3.54
C ALA A 34 -0.61 10.75 -4.67
N LEU A 35 -1.71 11.03 -5.37
CA LEU A 35 -2.16 10.24 -6.52
C LEU A 35 -1.15 10.30 -7.67
N GLU A 36 -0.59 11.47 -7.96
CA GLU A 36 0.43 11.62 -8.99
C GLU A 36 1.72 10.88 -8.63
N ALA A 37 2.17 10.98 -7.37
CA ALA A 37 3.32 10.24 -6.87
C ALA A 37 3.09 8.73 -6.95
N PHE A 38 1.89 8.26 -6.55
CA PHE A 38 1.50 6.86 -6.65
C PHE A 38 1.66 6.32 -8.08
N HIS A 39 1.22 7.06 -9.09
CA HIS A 39 1.36 6.63 -10.47
C HIS A 39 2.79 6.74 -10.99
N GLN A 40 3.44 7.90 -10.82
CA GLN A 40 4.76 8.15 -11.42
C GLN A 40 5.85 7.30 -10.80
N LEU A 41 5.86 7.17 -9.46
CA LEU A 41 6.92 6.44 -8.77
C LEU A 41 6.74 4.93 -8.86
N SER A 42 5.49 4.41 -8.88
CA SER A 42 5.27 2.98 -9.14
C SER A 42 5.81 2.59 -10.51
N ALA A 43 5.55 3.41 -11.54
CA ALA A 43 6.09 3.18 -12.88
C ALA A 43 7.62 3.32 -12.92
N HIS A 44 8.16 4.36 -12.29
CA HIS A 44 9.60 4.63 -12.28
C HIS A 44 10.41 3.49 -11.65
N PHE A 45 9.94 2.93 -10.54
CA PHE A 45 10.60 1.83 -9.84
C PHE A 45 10.16 0.44 -10.29
N ASN A 46 9.32 0.35 -11.33
CA ASN A 46 8.73 -0.89 -11.82
C ASN A 46 8.13 -1.73 -10.66
N LEU A 47 7.29 -1.08 -9.85
CA LEU A 47 6.58 -1.72 -8.74
C LEU A 47 5.16 -2.07 -9.17
N PRO A 48 4.62 -3.22 -8.72
CA PRO A 48 3.23 -3.58 -8.99
C PRO A 48 2.32 -2.54 -8.33
N LYS A 49 1.62 -1.78 -9.15
CA LYS A 49 0.78 -0.67 -8.70
C LYS A 49 -0.51 -1.23 -8.08
N TYR A 50 -1.17 -2.15 -8.77
CA TYR A 50 -2.37 -2.86 -8.30
C TYR A 50 -2.12 -4.37 -8.12
N PRO A 51 -2.99 -5.09 -7.39
CA PRO A 51 -2.86 -6.54 -7.21
C PRO A 51 -2.76 -7.31 -8.52
N GLU A 52 -3.52 -6.90 -9.53
CA GLU A 52 -3.51 -7.48 -10.87
C GLU A 52 -2.20 -7.26 -11.64
N ASP A 53 -1.36 -6.32 -11.20
CA ASP A 53 -0.07 -6.01 -11.83
C ASP A 53 1.09 -6.87 -11.28
N ILE A 54 0.86 -7.71 -10.25
CA ILE A 54 1.90 -8.57 -9.67
C ILE A 54 2.19 -9.72 -10.65
N SER A 55 3.39 -9.69 -11.25
CA SER A 55 3.84 -10.67 -12.23
C SER A 55 4.59 -11.85 -11.60
N GLU A 56 4.82 -12.92 -12.37
CA GLU A 56 5.68 -14.04 -11.94
C GLU A 56 7.08 -13.56 -11.54
N GLN A 57 7.63 -12.57 -12.25
CA GLN A 57 8.93 -11.95 -11.93
C GLN A 57 8.90 -11.19 -10.59
N ASP A 58 7.76 -10.59 -10.25
CA ASP A 58 7.60 -9.97 -8.93
C ASP A 58 7.59 -11.04 -7.83
N TYR A 59 6.88 -12.15 -8.01
CA TYR A 59 6.91 -13.26 -7.06
C TYR A 59 8.32 -13.81 -6.85
N GLU A 60 9.08 -14.03 -7.93
CA GLU A 60 10.49 -14.45 -7.84
C GLU A 60 11.34 -13.44 -7.05
N ARG A 61 11.22 -12.14 -7.39
CA ARG A 61 11.93 -11.07 -6.68
C ARG A 61 11.58 -11.05 -5.18
N PHE A 62 10.31 -11.20 -4.84
CA PHE A 62 9.86 -11.13 -3.45
C PHE A 62 10.20 -12.38 -2.65
N ASP A 63 10.22 -13.57 -3.27
CA ASP A 63 10.71 -14.81 -2.68
C ASP A 63 12.20 -14.69 -2.29
N GLU A 64 13.03 -14.10 -3.15
CA GLU A 64 14.45 -13.79 -2.83
C GLU A 64 14.61 -12.87 -1.62
N MET A 65 13.57 -12.08 -1.31
CA MET A 65 13.50 -11.17 -0.16
C MET A 65 12.85 -11.82 1.07
N GLY A 66 12.44 -13.09 0.98
CA GLY A 66 11.76 -13.83 2.04
C GLY A 66 10.28 -13.46 2.20
N VAL A 67 9.62 -13.04 1.13
CA VAL A 67 8.20 -12.68 1.11
C VAL A 67 7.42 -13.63 0.18
N ASP A 68 6.64 -14.52 0.78
CA ASP A 68 5.83 -15.52 0.07
C ASP A 68 4.57 -14.93 -0.59
N ASP A 69 3.99 -13.88 0.00
CA ASP A 69 2.74 -13.24 -0.46
C ASP A 69 2.96 -11.73 -0.67
N PRO A 70 3.46 -11.33 -1.85
CA PRO A 70 3.74 -9.94 -2.14
C PRO A 70 2.46 -9.11 -2.28
N ARG A 71 2.57 -7.83 -1.95
CA ARG A 71 1.49 -6.86 -2.11
C ARG A 71 1.87 -5.74 -3.08
N SER A 72 0.85 -5.22 -3.74
CA SER A 72 0.98 -4.05 -4.59
C SER A 72 1.07 -2.75 -3.77
N VAL A 73 1.53 -1.67 -4.41
CA VAL A 73 1.60 -0.33 -3.78
C VAL A 73 0.20 0.12 -3.32
N PHE A 74 -0.84 -0.17 -4.10
CA PHE A 74 -2.23 0.12 -3.74
C PHE A 74 -2.66 -0.58 -2.44
N GLN A 75 -2.33 -1.87 -2.29
CA GLN A 75 -2.69 -2.63 -1.09
C GLN A 75 -1.98 -2.06 0.15
N GLU A 76 -0.69 -1.78 0.04
CA GLU A 76 0.10 -1.26 1.16
C GLU A 76 -0.33 0.15 1.56
N ALA A 77 -0.56 1.05 0.60
CA ALA A 77 -1.08 2.39 0.86
C ALA A 77 -2.47 2.35 1.52
N THR A 78 -3.32 1.41 1.09
CA THR A 78 -4.66 1.22 1.66
C THR A 78 -4.61 0.76 3.12
N ILE A 79 -3.65 -0.10 3.48
CA ILE A 79 -3.43 -0.53 4.86
C ILE A 79 -2.97 0.64 5.72
N PHE A 80 -1.96 1.40 5.28
CA PHE A 80 -1.49 2.56 6.03
C PHE A 80 -2.58 3.59 6.22
N LYS A 81 -3.32 3.93 5.17
CA LYS A 81 -4.45 4.85 5.25
C LYS A 81 -5.54 4.38 6.21
N TYR A 82 -5.76 3.05 6.30
CA TYR A 82 -6.69 2.51 7.28
C TYR A 82 -6.20 2.66 8.72
N LEU A 83 -4.90 2.40 8.95
CA LEU A 83 -4.28 2.50 10.28
C LEU A 83 -4.13 3.95 10.73
N GLU A 84 -3.70 4.83 9.85
CA GLU A 84 -3.35 6.23 10.11
C GLU A 84 -4.08 7.18 9.14
N PRO A 85 -5.42 7.34 9.26
CA PRO A 85 -6.22 8.10 8.29
C PRO A 85 -5.97 9.62 8.28
N GLU A 86 -5.35 10.15 9.34
CA GLU A 86 -5.07 11.58 9.51
C GLU A 86 -3.65 11.96 9.03
N GLU A 87 -2.84 10.98 8.62
CA GLU A 87 -1.49 11.22 8.10
C GLU A 87 -1.49 11.89 6.73
N ASP A 88 -0.39 12.58 6.41
CA ASP A 88 -0.25 13.24 5.11
C ASP A 88 -0.35 12.19 3.99
N PRO A 89 -1.25 12.37 3.01
CA PRO A 89 -1.48 11.39 1.95
C PRO A 89 -0.23 11.10 1.11
N ARG A 90 0.66 12.09 0.97
CA ARG A 90 1.94 11.95 0.26
C ARG A 90 2.89 11.08 1.07
N GLY A 91 2.88 11.25 2.40
CA GLY A 91 3.64 10.41 3.34
C GLY A 91 3.22 8.95 3.25
N ILE A 92 1.91 8.68 3.26
CA ILE A 92 1.35 7.33 3.11
C ILE A 92 1.83 6.68 1.79
N VAL A 93 1.76 7.39 0.67
CA VAL A 93 2.21 6.87 -0.62
C VAL A 93 3.71 6.59 -0.63
N MET A 94 4.53 7.49 -0.06
CA MET A 94 5.98 7.31 0.03
C MET A 94 6.36 6.10 0.88
N VAL A 95 5.70 5.89 2.02
CA VAL A 95 5.90 4.70 2.86
C VAL A 95 5.50 3.44 2.10
N ALA A 96 4.35 3.43 1.43
CA ALA A 96 3.89 2.28 0.66
C ALA A 96 4.87 1.90 -0.46
N LEU A 97 5.35 2.89 -1.24
CA LEU A 97 6.35 2.67 -2.28
C LEU A 97 7.65 2.11 -1.70
N TYR A 98 8.14 2.69 -0.61
CA TYR A 98 9.35 2.21 0.07
C TYR A 98 9.17 0.77 0.54
N ASN A 99 8.05 0.46 1.18
CA ASN A 99 7.72 -0.86 1.69
C ASN A 99 7.68 -1.91 0.59
N VAL A 100 6.93 -1.67 -0.50
CA VAL A 100 6.86 -2.59 -1.64
C VAL A 100 8.22 -2.74 -2.31
N LYS A 101 8.99 -1.66 -2.49
CA LYS A 101 10.35 -1.73 -3.07
C LYS A 101 11.29 -2.63 -2.25
N ASN A 102 11.15 -2.63 -0.93
CA ASN A 102 12.05 -3.31 -0.01
C ASN A 102 11.46 -4.61 0.59
N GLY A 103 10.30 -5.08 0.12
CA GLY A 103 9.66 -6.30 0.64
C GLY A 103 9.26 -6.20 2.12
N ILE A 104 9.09 -4.98 2.64
CA ILE A 104 8.71 -4.73 4.03
C ILE A 104 7.23 -4.44 4.04
N PHE A 105 6.40 -5.42 4.42
CA PHE A 105 4.96 -5.22 4.36
C PHE A 105 4.29 -5.07 5.72
N SER A 106 3.29 -4.18 5.78
CA SER A 106 2.55 -3.87 7.01
C SER A 106 1.73 -5.05 7.50
N ASP A 107 1.68 -5.23 8.82
CA ASP A 107 0.87 -6.28 9.43
C ASP A 107 -0.63 -5.96 9.34
N VAL A 108 -1.35 -6.76 8.55
CA VAL A 108 -2.81 -6.65 8.37
C VAL A 108 -3.59 -6.99 9.64
N ASN A 109 -3.00 -7.72 10.60
CA ASN A 109 -3.64 -8.00 11.88
C ASN A 109 -3.83 -6.72 12.70
N LYS A 110 -3.01 -5.68 12.51
CA LYS A 110 -3.25 -4.37 13.13
C LYS A 110 -4.53 -3.72 12.61
N CYS A 111 -4.87 -3.91 11.34
CA CYS A 111 -6.14 -3.43 10.80
C CYS A 111 -7.31 -4.21 11.41
N ALA A 112 -7.17 -5.52 11.56
CA ALA A 112 -8.18 -6.35 12.22
C ALA A 112 -8.36 -5.97 13.70
N GLU A 113 -7.29 -5.76 14.44
CA GLU A 113 -7.34 -5.29 15.83
C GLU A 113 -8.06 -3.94 15.93
N LYS A 114 -7.71 -2.97 15.06
CA LYS A 114 -8.40 -1.68 14.97
C LYS A 114 -9.89 -1.82 14.63
N HIS A 115 -10.26 -2.78 13.79
CA HIS A 115 -11.64 -2.98 13.34
C HIS A 115 -12.51 -3.73 14.36
N PHE A 116 -12.00 -4.82 14.92
CA PHE A 116 -12.75 -5.75 15.78
C PHE A 116 -12.46 -5.56 17.28
N GLY A 117 -11.49 -4.71 17.65
CA GLY A 117 -11.00 -4.53 19.03
C GLY A 117 -10.11 -5.66 19.54
N SER A 118 -9.84 -6.67 18.71
CA SER A 118 -8.93 -7.80 18.93
C SER A 118 -8.64 -8.48 17.60
N VAL A 119 -7.60 -9.30 17.51
CA VAL A 119 -7.28 -10.06 16.30
C VAL A 119 -8.10 -11.36 16.26
N PRO A 120 -9.04 -11.56 15.32
CA PRO A 120 -9.79 -12.81 15.22
C PRO A 120 -8.91 -13.98 14.74
N LYS A 121 -9.31 -15.22 15.05
CA LYS A 121 -8.65 -16.43 14.52
C LYS A 121 -8.71 -16.50 12.99
N GLU A 122 -9.82 -16.04 12.42
CA GLU A 122 -10.05 -16.01 10.99
C GLU A 122 -10.86 -14.76 10.66
N TYR A 123 -10.45 -14.06 9.60
CA TYR A 123 -11.22 -12.96 9.04
C TYR A 123 -10.95 -12.80 7.55
N MET A 124 -11.83 -12.07 6.87
CA MET A 124 -11.70 -11.78 5.45
C MET A 124 -11.95 -10.29 5.20
N PHE A 125 -11.22 -9.72 4.26
CA PHE A 125 -11.38 -8.32 3.90
C PHE A 125 -11.07 -8.11 2.42
N CYS A 126 -11.50 -6.98 1.89
CA CYS A 126 -11.28 -6.59 0.50
C CYS A 126 -10.57 -5.24 0.42
N TYR A 127 -9.75 -5.09 -0.61
CA TYR A 127 -9.25 -3.80 -1.05
C TYR A 127 -10.21 -3.25 -2.10
N VAL A 128 -10.75 -2.05 -1.86
CA VAL A 128 -11.78 -1.43 -2.70
C VAL A 128 -11.33 -0.06 -3.15
N GLY A 129 -11.62 0.29 -4.40
CA GLY A 129 -11.37 1.62 -4.96
C GLY A 129 -10.17 1.64 -5.91
N ASP A 130 -9.57 2.82 -6.03
CA ASP A 130 -8.49 3.07 -7.00
C ASP A 130 -7.49 4.12 -6.48
N GLY A 131 -6.24 3.98 -6.89
CA GLY A 131 -5.13 4.86 -6.50
C GLY A 131 -5.07 5.12 -5.00
N PHE A 132 -4.87 6.38 -4.60
CA PHE A 132 -4.86 6.77 -3.19
C PHE A 132 -6.25 6.75 -2.52
N ALA A 133 -7.33 6.62 -3.29
CA ALA A 133 -8.69 6.52 -2.75
C ALA A 133 -9.04 5.10 -2.24
N GLY A 134 -8.09 4.16 -2.26
CA GLY A 134 -8.24 2.81 -1.72
C GLY A 134 -8.74 2.78 -0.27
N ARG A 135 -9.55 1.77 0.04
CA ARG A 135 -10.08 1.49 1.38
C ARG A 135 -10.15 -0.01 1.67
N LEU A 136 -10.00 -0.37 2.94
CA LEU A 136 -10.27 -1.72 3.42
C LEU A 136 -11.77 -1.89 3.72
N HIS A 137 -12.32 -3.02 3.30
CA HIS A 137 -13.66 -3.46 3.67
C HIS A 137 -13.59 -4.84 4.32
N PHE A 138 -13.76 -4.90 5.64
CA PHE A 138 -13.87 -6.18 6.36
C PHE A 138 -15.22 -6.82 6.06
N LEU A 139 -15.19 -8.08 5.61
CA LEU A 139 -16.38 -8.82 5.22
C LEU A 139 -17.11 -9.34 6.46
N LYS A 140 -18.43 -9.23 6.44
CA LYS A 140 -19.32 -9.83 7.43
C LYS A 140 -19.65 -11.27 7.06
N THR A 141 -20.06 -12.07 8.05
CA THR A 141 -20.53 -13.44 7.81
C THR A 141 -21.66 -13.46 6.77
N GLY A 142 -21.47 -14.23 5.70
CA GLY A 142 -22.44 -14.36 4.59
C GLY A 142 -22.36 -13.23 3.54
N GLU A 143 -21.49 -12.24 3.72
CA GLU A 143 -21.23 -11.21 2.72
C GLU A 143 -20.33 -11.76 1.61
N SER A 144 -20.73 -11.59 0.36
CA SER A 144 -19.94 -11.97 -0.81
C SER A 144 -19.22 -10.75 -1.36
N TRP A 145 -17.90 -10.85 -1.50
CA TRP A 145 -17.08 -9.77 -2.06
C TRP A 145 -17.38 -9.48 -3.52
N PHE A 146 -17.93 -10.43 -4.28
CA PHE A 146 -18.40 -10.21 -5.65
C PHE A 146 -19.51 -9.15 -5.74
N ASN A 147 -20.23 -8.90 -4.65
CA ASN A 147 -21.31 -7.91 -4.60
C ASN A 147 -20.83 -6.52 -4.17
N ILE A 148 -19.53 -6.35 -3.89
CA ILE A 148 -18.96 -5.07 -3.45
C ILE A 148 -18.38 -4.35 -4.67
N PRO A 149 -18.96 -3.21 -5.09
CA PRO A 149 -18.46 -2.48 -6.26
C PRO A 149 -17.04 -1.96 -6.02
N GLY A 150 -16.17 -2.14 -7.01
CA GLY A 150 -14.81 -1.61 -7.00
C GLY A 150 -13.81 -2.43 -6.19
N VAL A 151 -14.12 -3.69 -5.83
CA VAL A 151 -13.13 -4.61 -5.26
C VAL A 151 -12.00 -4.84 -6.26
N LYS A 152 -10.77 -4.68 -5.80
CA LYS A 152 -9.53 -5.00 -6.53
C LYS A 152 -8.99 -6.38 -6.15
N SER A 153 -9.04 -6.72 -4.88
CA SER A 153 -8.68 -8.05 -4.37
C SER A 153 -9.36 -8.33 -3.03
N ALA A 154 -9.45 -9.61 -2.67
CA ALA A 154 -9.97 -10.08 -1.40
C ALA A 154 -8.96 -11.03 -0.74
N THR A 155 -8.77 -10.91 0.56
CA THR A 155 -7.79 -11.65 1.34
C THR A 155 -8.46 -12.34 2.52
N LYS A 156 -8.16 -13.63 2.69
CA LYS A 156 -8.52 -14.40 3.88
C LYS A 156 -7.29 -14.57 4.76
N VAL A 157 -7.42 -14.25 6.03
CA VAL A 157 -6.35 -14.42 7.02
C VAL A 157 -6.77 -15.50 8.02
N ILE A 158 -5.84 -16.41 8.30
CA ILE A 158 -5.98 -17.47 9.31
C ILE A 158 -4.81 -17.33 10.27
N ASN A 159 -5.09 -16.99 11.52
CA ASN A 159 -4.09 -16.86 12.57
C ASN A 159 -3.95 -18.18 13.34
N HIS A 160 -2.72 -18.64 13.54
CA HIS A 160 -2.38 -19.88 14.24
C HIS A 160 -2.15 -19.68 15.74
#